data_AF-N9L3M2-F1
#
_entry.id   AF-N9L3M2-F1
#
_cell.length_a   1.000
_cell.length_b   1.000
_cell.length_c   1.000
_cell.angle_alpha   90.00
_cell.angle_beta   90.00
_cell.angle_gamma   90.00
#
_symmetry.space_group_name_H-M   'P 1'
#
loop_
_entity.id
_entity.type
_entity.pdbx_description
1 polymer ?
#
loop_
_entity_poly.entity_id
_entity_poly.type
_entity_poly.pdbx_seq_one_letter_code
_entity_poly.pdbx_strand_id
1 'polypeptide(L)'
;MITIQDISALQSMSTFIFVMGIIAGSICTGLFKAIRTAIFLHYKYPSRIKTENGYLYRFRNMYVPLDKRNALRSQAIQKYKESRIK
;
A
#
# COMPACT_ATOMS: atom_id res chain seq x y z
N MET A 1 2.96 18.57 -50.28
CA MET A 1 1.85 19.43 -49.83
C MET A 1 1.18 18.70 -48.69
N ILE A 2 1.21 19.27 -47.48
CA ILE A 2 0.48 18.69 -46.34
C ILE A 2 -1.00 18.90 -46.61
N THR A 3 -1.77 17.82 -46.56
CA THR A 3 -3.22 17.86 -46.79
C THR A 3 -3.97 18.09 -45.49
N ILE A 4 -5.23 18.52 -45.58
CA ILE A 4 -6.10 18.71 -44.41
C ILE A 4 -6.29 17.39 -43.64
N GLN A 5 -6.24 16.25 -44.33
CA GLN A 5 -6.29 14.92 -43.74
C GLN A 5 -5.03 14.61 -42.92
N ASP A 6 -3.86 15.06 -43.36
CA ASP A 6 -2.61 14.89 -42.62
C ASP A 6 -2.63 15.71 -41.31
N ILE A 7 -3.19 16.93 -41.36
CA ILE A 7 -3.33 17.79 -40.18
C ILE A 7 -4.31 17.20 -39.17
N SER A 8 -5.45 16.68 -39.62
CA SER A 8 -6.45 16.07 -38.74
C SER A 8 -5.93 14.75 -38.12
N ALA A 9 -5.21 13.95 -38.90
CA ALA A 9 -4.55 12.74 -38.40
C ALA A 9 -3.51 13.09 -37.33
N LEU A 10 -2.66 14.09 -37.56
CA LEU A 10 -1.67 14.54 -36.59
C LEU A 10 -2.33 15.03 -35.29
N GLN A 11 -3.42 15.80 -35.39
CA GLN A 11 -4.18 16.26 -34.24
C GLN A 11 -4.75 15.08 -33.45
N SER A 12 -5.36 14.10 -34.12
CA SER A 12 -5.91 12.91 -33.46
C SER A 12 -4.83 12.09 -32.73
N MET A 13 -3.67 11.89 -33.36
CA MET A 13 -2.54 11.18 -32.75
C MET A 13 -2.02 11.94 -31.53
N SER A 14 -1.88 13.26 -31.62
CA SER A 14 -1.45 14.11 -30.51
C SER A 14 -2.41 14.00 -29.32
N THR A 15 -3.72 14.12 -29.55
CA THR A 15 -4.72 13.94 -28.49
C THR A 15 -4.70 12.53 -27.89
N PHE A 16 -4.51 11.50 -28.72
CA PHE A 16 -4.45 10.13 -28.24
C PHE A 16 -3.23 9.92 -27.32
N ILE A 17 -2.04 10.36 -27.75
CA ILE A 17 -0.81 10.27 -26.94
C ILE A 17 -0.99 11.04 -25.62
N PHE A 18 -1.60 12.23 -25.66
CA PHE A 18 -1.85 13.02 -24.47
C PHE A 18 -2.78 12.31 -23.48
N VAL A 19 -3.92 11.79 -23.96
CA VAL A 19 -4.90 11.06 -23.12
C VAL A 19 -4.28 9.81 -22.53
N MET A 20 -3.57 9.01 -23.34
CA MET A 20 -2.88 7.81 -22.86
C MET A 20 -1.77 8.15 -21.86
N GLY A 21 -1.06 9.26 -22.05
CA GLY A 21 -0.10 9.79 -21.10
C GLY A 21 -0.72 10.14 -19.74
N ILE A 22 -1.89 10.79 -19.73
CA ILE A 22 -2.62 11.08 -18.49
C ILE A 22 -3.05 9.79 -17.79
N ILE A 23 -3.62 8.83 -18.54
CA ILE A 23 -4.08 7.56 -17.99
C ILE A 23 -2.91 6.80 -17.36
N ALA A 24 -1.81 6.62 -18.11
CA ALA A 24 -0.61 5.95 -17.62
C ALA A 24 -0.02 6.69 -16.40
N GLY A 25 0.04 8.03 -16.46
CA GLY A 25 0.48 8.86 -15.34
C GLY A 25 -0.36 8.62 -14.09
N SER A 26 -1.69 8.59 -14.21
CA SER A 26 -2.60 8.38 -13.07
C SER A 26 -2.39 7.01 -12.40
N ILE A 27 -2.20 5.95 -13.21
CA ILE A 27 -1.94 4.59 -12.73
C ILE A 27 -0.59 4.54 -12.00
N CYS A 28 0.46 5.08 -12.62
CA CYS A 28 1.78 5.17 -12.01
C CYS A 28 1.75 5.93 -10.69
N THR A 29 1.01 7.05 -10.62
CA THR A 29 0.89 7.85 -9.39
C THR A 29 0.26 7.04 -8.25
N GLY A 30 -0.78 6.25 -8.55
CA GLY A 30 -1.40 5.33 -7.59
C GLY A 30 -0.40 4.29 -7.07
N LEU A 31 0.37 3.68 -7.96
CA LEU A 31 1.39 2.69 -7.62
C LEU A 31 2.51 3.28 -6.75
N PHE A 32 3.07 4.44 -7.15
CA PHE A 32 4.10 5.13 -6.37
C PHE A 32 3.60 5.55 -4.99
N LYS A 33 2.34 5.99 -4.88
CA LYS A 33 1.73 6.32 -3.58
C LYS A 33 1.62 5.08 -2.69
N ALA A 34 1.22 3.94 -3.24
CA ALA A 34 1.16 2.68 -2.50
C ALA A 34 2.55 2.24 -2.01
N ILE A 35 3.56 2.28 -2.88
CA ILE A 35 4.96 1.95 -2.55
C ILE A 35 5.47 2.88 -1.44
N ARG A 36 5.31 4.20 -1.60
CA ARG A 36 5.72 5.19 -0.59
C ARG A 36 5.05 4.94 0.76
N THR A 37 3.77 4.60 0.74
CA THR A 37 3.02 4.29 1.97
C THR A 37 3.53 3.02 2.64
N ALA A 38 3.81 1.98 1.86
CA ALA A 38 4.37 0.72 2.38
C ALA A 38 5.76 0.95 3.02
N ILE A 39 6.63 1.70 2.34
CA ILE A 39 7.95 2.08 2.86
C ILE A 39 7.80 2.88 4.17
N PHE A 40 6.94 3.91 4.17
CA PHE A 40 6.71 4.73 5.34
C PHE A 40 6.19 3.92 6.54
N LEU A 41 5.25 2.98 6.30
CA LEU A 41 4.74 2.10 7.34
C LEU A 41 5.81 1.15 7.89
N HIS A 42 6.72 0.67 7.04
CA HIS A 42 7.81 -0.19 7.46
C HIS A 42 8.75 0.51 8.44
N TYR A 43 9.12 1.76 8.15
CA TYR A 43 10.00 2.55 9.01
C TYR A 43 9.31 3.11 10.25
N LYS A 44 8.09 3.64 10.11
CA LYS A 44 7.37 4.25 11.24
C LYS A 44 6.89 3.23 12.26
N TYR A 45 6.57 2.02 11.80
CA TYR A 45 6.01 0.97 12.66
C TYR A 45 6.67 -0.38 12.40
N PRO A 46 7.94 -0.54 12.80
CA PRO A 46 8.67 -1.78 12.60
C PRO A 46 7.93 -2.98 13.21
N SER A 47 8.06 -4.15 12.60
CA SER A 47 7.44 -5.38 13.09
C SER A 47 8.04 -5.83 14.44
N ARG A 48 9.33 -5.54 14.64
CA ARG A 48 10.08 -5.87 15.84
C ARG A 48 11.07 -4.76 16.19
N ILE A 49 11.31 -4.57 17.49
CA ILE A 49 12.32 -3.66 18.03
C ILE A 49 13.29 -4.50 18.86
N LYS A 50 14.60 -4.32 18.63
CA LYS A 50 15.65 -4.95 19.45
C LYS A 50 15.82 -4.14 20.74
N THR A 51 15.88 -4.82 21.86
CA THR A 51 16.10 -4.29 23.20
C THR A 51 17.29 -5.03 23.82
N GLU A 52 17.81 -4.55 24.95
CA GLU A 52 18.93 -5.18 25.67
C GLU A 52 18.62 -6.64 26.06
N ASN A 53 17.36 -6.92 26.39
CA ASN A 53 16.90 -8.23 26.87
C ASN A 53 16.24 -9.10 25.78
N GLY A 54 16.32 -8.72 24.49
CA GLY A 54 15.74 -9.48 23.38
C GLY A 54 14.92 -8.64 22.41
N TYR A 55 13.87 -9.23 21.82
CA TYR A 55 13.01 -8.56 20.82
C TYR A 55 11.61 -8.30 21.35
N LEU A 56 11.12 -7.08 21.11
CA LEU A 56 9.71 -6.74 21.25
C LEU A 56 9.03 -6.82 19.90
N TYR A 57 7.82 -7.38 19.87
CA TYR A 57 7.03 -7.58 18.67
C TYR A 57 5.81 -6.68 18.69
N ARG A 58 5.48 -6.11 17.52
CA ARG A 58 4.33 -5.22 17.36
C ARG A 58 3.00 -6.01 17.41
N PHE A 59 2.05 -5.52 18.20
CA PHE A 59 0.66 -5.99 18.24
C PHE A 59 -0.27 -4.81 18.54
N ARG A 60 -1.28 -4.52 17.70
CA ARG A 60 -2.29 -3.46 17.91
C ARG A 60 -1.72 -2.15 18.51
N ASN A 61 -0.71 -1.57 17.87
CA ASN A 61 -0.02 -0.31 18.25
C ASN A 61 0.88 -0.34 19.49
N MET A 62 1.08 -1.50 20.12
CA MET A 62 2.01 -1.68 21.24
C MET A 62 3.11 -2.68 20.87
N TYR A 63 4.27 -2.56 21.53
CA TYR A 63 5.38 -3.49 21.43
C TYR A 63 5.42 -4.33 22.69
N VAL A 64 5.35 -5.65 22.52
CA VAL A 64 5.29 -6.60 23.63
C VAL A 64 6.24 -7.76 23.43
N PRO A 65 6.66 -8.43 24.51
CA PRO A 65 7.37 -9.70 24.42
C PRO A 65 6.56 -10.73 23.61
N LEU A 66 7.27 -11.72 23.04
CA LEU A 66 6.69 -12.71 22.15
C LEU A 66 5.53 -13.49 22.80
N ASP A 67 5.69 -13.88 24.06
CA ASP A 67 4.68 -14.68 24.79
C ASP A 67 3.38 -13.89 24.98
N LYS A 68 3.50 -12.62 25.37
CA LYS A 68 2.37 -11.72 25.53
C LYS A 68 1.69 -11.44 24.19
N ARG A 69 2.44 -11.31 23.10
CA ARG A 69 1.88 -11.19 21.75
C ARG A 69 1.05 -12.42 21.38
N ASN A 70 1.57 -13.61 21.63
CA ASN A 70 0.88 -14.86 21.30
C ASN A 70 -0.42 -15.02 22.08
N ALA A 71 -0.41 -14.70 23.38
CA ALA A 71 -1.60 -14.69 24.23
C ALA A 71 -2.65 -13.67 23.75
N LEU A 72 -2.24 -12.45 23.42
CA LEU A 72 -3.17 -11.44 22.88
C LEU A 72 -3.73 -11.83 21.51
N ARG A 73 -2.93 -12.51 20.69
CA ARG A 73 -3.34 -13.00 19.37
C ARG A 73 -4.38 -14.12 19.50
N SER A 74 -4.17 -15.08 20.40
CA SER A 74 -5.13 -16.16 20.63
C SER A 74 -6.45 -15.63 21.18
N GLN A 75 -6.42 -14.70 22.14
CA GLN A 75 -7.61 -14.01 22.65
C GLN A 75 -8.38 -13.27 21.55
N ALA A 76 -7.68 -12.56 20.66
CA ALA A 76 -8.31 -11.85 19.55
C ALA A 76 -8.98 -12.81 18.56
N ILE A 77 -8.34 -13.94 18.24
CA ILE A 77 -8.91 -14.98 17.37
C ILE A 77 -10.15 -15.61 18.02
N GLN A 78 -10.08 -15.91 19.32
CA GLN A 78 -11.19 -16.51 20.06
C GLN A 78 -12.41 -15.58 20.08
N LYS A 79 -12.20 -14.30 20.42
CA LYS A 79 -13.26 -13.28 20.39
C LYS A 79 -13.90 -13.13 19.01
N TYR A 80 -13.10 -13.22 17.94
CA TYR A 80 -13.62 -13.18 16.58
C TYR A 80 -14.48 -14.41 16.25
N LYS A 81 -14.05 -15.61 16.64
CA LYS A 81 -14.85 -16.83 16.47
C LYS A 81 -16.19 -16.73 17.21
N GLU A 82 -16.18 -16.29 18.46
CA GLU A 82 -17.38 -16.10 19.27
C GLU A 82 -18.35 -15.09 18.64
N SER A 83 -17.83 -14.00 18.04
CA SER A 83 -18.67 -13.00 17.36
C SER A 83 -19.33 -13.49 16.07
N ARG A 84 -18.84 -14.59 15.48
CA ARG A 84 -19.35 -15.19 14.23
C ARG A 84 -20.41 -16.29 14.45
N ILE A 85 -20.59 -16.71 15.71
CA ILE A 85 -21.54 -17.77 16.10
C ILE A 85 -22.86 -17.16 16.61
N LYS A 86 -22.91 -15.84 16.81
CA LYS A 86 -24.15 -15.07 17.00
C LYS A 86 -24.71 -14.62 15.67
#